data_AF-A0A0L8GUU2-F1
#
_entry.id   AF-A0A0L8GUU2-F1
#
_cell.length_a   1.000
_cell.length_b   1.000
_cell.length_c   1.000
_cell.angle_alpha   90.00
_cell.angle_beta   90.00
_cell.angle_gamma   90.00
#
_symmetry.space_group_name_H-M   'P 1'
#
loop_
_entity.id
_entity.type
_entity.pdbx_description
1 polymer ?
#
loop_
_entity_poly.entity_id
_entity_poly.type
_entity_poly.pdbx_seq_one_letter_code
_entity_poly.pdbx_strand_id
1 'polypeptide(L)'
;MAASKLTWSYLPQTLLCFAVFISNFLVVYSDNILNNNSTNNAESKLPPTVLIALAVRNEGHALPWVLGQLEILNYPKDRISFW
;
A
#
# COMPACT_ATOMS: atom_id res chain seq x y z
N MET A 1 -44.56 5.94 16.69
CA MET A 1 -44.24 5.65 15.28
C MET A 1 -43.86 6.96 14.59
N ALA A 2 -42.66 7.48 14.83
CA ALA A 2 -42.22 8.81 14.39
C ALA A 2 -40.73 8.82 14.02
N ALA A 3 -40.30 7.87 13.19
CA ALA A 3 -38.90 7.69 12.81
C ALA A 3 -38.66 7.81 11.29
N SER A 4 -39.48 8.57 10.56
CA SER A 4 -39.40 8.66 9.09
C SER A 4 -39.12 10.07 8.54
N LYS A 5 -39.13 11.12 9.37
CA LYS A 5 -38.90 12.50 8.90
C LYS A 5 -37.45 12.98 8.99
N LEU A 6 -36.58 12.27 9.69
CA LEU A 6 -35.18 12.67 9.90
C LEU A 6 -34.23 12.22 8.77
N THR A 7 -34.63 11.25 7.95
CA THR A 7 -33.75 10.64 6.92
C THR A 7 -33.65 11.47 5.64
N TRP A 8 -34.66 12.29 5.33
CA TRP A 8 -34.71 13.05 4.07
C TRP A 8 -33.79 14.28 4.04
N SER A 9 -33.43 14.83 5.20
CA SER A 9 -32.54 16.00 5.30
C SER A 9 -31.07 15.65 5.04
N TYR A 10 -30.64 14.42 5.35
CA TYR A 10 -29.25 13.99 5.24
C TYR A 10 -28.90 13.24 3.95
N LEU A 11 -29.90 12.91 3.11
CA LEU A 11 -29.72 12.29 1.79
C LEU A 11 -28.68 12.97 0.89
N PRO A 12 -28.66 14.31 0.72
CA PRO A 12 -27.66 14.93 -0.14
C PRO A 12 -26.24 14.83 0.44
N GLN A 13 -26.11 14.91 1.77
CA GLN A 13 -24.81 14.83 2.44
C GLN A 13 -24.25 13.40 2.42
N THR A 14 -25.07 12.38 2.64
CA THR A 14 -24.62 10.98 2.55
C THR A 14 -24.21 10.65 1.12
N LEU A 15 -24.99 11.08 0.12
CA LEU A 15 -24.68 10.88 -1.29
C LEU A 15 -23.39 11.59 -1.71
N LEU A 16 -23.13 12.81 -1.20
CA LEU A 16 -21.87 13.52 -1.43
C LEU A 16 -20.68 12.77 -0.82
N CYS A 17 -20.81 12.26 0.40
CA CYS A 17 -19.77 11.44 1.03
C CYS A 17 -19.48 10.16 0.21
N PHE A 18 -20.53 9.48 -0.26
CA PHE A 18 -20.35 8.31 -1.13
C PHE A 18 -19.69 8.68 -2.46
N ALA A 19 -20.08 9.79 -3.10
CA ALA A 19 -19.47 10.25 -4.33
C ALA A 19 -17.98 10.55 -4.17
N VAL A 20 -17.57 11.19 -3.06
CA VAL A 20 -16.16 11.44 -2.73
C VAL A 20 -15.42 10.13 -2.47
N PHE A 21 -16.04 9.16 -1.80
CA PHE A 21 -15.40 7.87 -1.55
C PHE A 21 -15.20 7.08 -2.86
N ILE A 22 -16.20 7.06 -3.73
CA ILE A 22 -16.14 6.42 -5.04
C ILE A 22 -15.12 7.12 -5.94
N SER A 23 -15.02 8.45 -5.92
CA SER A 23 -14.02 9.16 -6.72
C SER A 23 -12.59 8.87 -6.25
N ASN A 24 -12.33 8.85 -4.94
CA ASN A 24 -11.02 8.45 -4.40
C ASN A 24 -10.69 7.00 -4.76
N PHE A 25 -11.65 6.08 -4.63
CA PHE A 25 -11.47 4.68 -5.01
C PHE A 25 -11.18 4.52 -6.51
N LEU A 26 -11.89 5.26 -7.37
CA LEU A 26 -11.68 5.25 -8.81
C LEU A 26 -10.30 5.79 -9.20
N VAL A 27 -9.82 6.87 -8.56
CA VAL A 27 -8.47 7.42 -8.79
C VAL A 27 -7.40 6.39 -8.45
N VAL A 28 -7.48 5.78 -7.26
CA VAL A 28 -6.55 4.71 -6.85
C VAL A 28 -6.60 3.55 -7.84
N TYR A 29 -7.78 3.15 -8.30
CA TYR A 29 -7.91 2.08 -9.28
C TYR A 29 -7.30 2.44 -10.65
N SER A 30 -7.49 3.68 -11.11
CA SER A 30 -6.91 4.18 -12.37
C SER A 30 -5.37 4.21 -12.34
N ASP A 31 -4.78 4.65 -11.22
CA ASP A 31 -3.32 4.65 -11.05
C ASP A 31 -2.75 3.22 -11.09
N ASN A 32 -3.45 2.26 -10.48
CA ASN A 32 -3.08 0.85 -10.56
C ASN A 32 -3.15 0.32 -12.01
N ILE A 33 -4.19 0.67 -12.78
CA ILE A 33 -4.31 0.26 -14.18
C ILE A 33 -3.21 0.87 -15.05
N LEU A 34 -2.92 2.17 -14.90
CA LEU A 34 -1.86 2.83 -15.68
C LEU A 34 -0.48 2.24 -15.38
N ASN A 35 -0.20 1.94 -14.10
CA ASN A 35 1.03 1.27 -13.69
C ASN A 35 1.13 -0.14 -14.30
N ASN A 36 0.05 -0.93 -14.24
CA ASN A 36 0.03 -2.27 -14.84
C ASN A 36 0.16 -2.24 -16.37
N ASN A 37 -0.40 -1.24 -17.04
CA ASN A 37 -0.26 -1.11 -18.49
C ASN A 37 1.14 -0.59 -18.89
N SER A 38 1.79 0.19 -18.02
CA SER A 38 3.16 0.64 -18.21
C SER A 38 4.17 -0.50 -18.01
N THR A 39 3.91 -1.44 -17.10
CA THR A 39 4.77 -2.62 -16.92
C THR A 39 4.69 -3.60 -18.09
N ASN A 40 3.62 -3.58 -18.88
CA ASN A 40 3.47 -4.39 -20.10
C ASN A 40 4.27 -3.84 -21.30
N ASN A 41 4.73 -2.59 -21.23
CA ASN A 41 5.63 -2.01 -22.22
C ASN A 41 7.07 -2.17 -21.71
N ALA A 42 7.71 -3.23 -22.22
CA ALA A 42 9.00 -3.77 -21.81
C ALA A 42 10.17 -2.77 -21.72
N GLU A 43 10.22 -2.03 -20.62
CA GLU A 43 11.48 -1.66 -20.00
C GLU A 43 11.58 -2.55 -18.76
N SER A 44 12.54 -3.46 -18.74
CA SER A 44 12.90 -4.24 -17.56
C SER A 44 13.39 -3.28 -16.47
N LYS A 45 12.45 -2.60 -15.81
CA LYS A 45 12.75 -1.63 -14.77
C LYS A 45 13.25 -2.44 -13.59
N LEU A 46 14.57 -2.57 -13.52
CA LEU A 46 15.26 -3.28 -12.47
C LEU A 46 14.71 -2.75 -11.13
N PRO A 47 14.29 -3.64 -10.20
CA PRO A 47 13.82 -3.21 -8.90
C PRO A 47 14.89 -2.33 -8.22
N PRO A 48 14.49 -1.25 -7.52
CA PRO A 48 15.41 -0.25 -6.98
C PRO A 48 16.43 -0.83 -5.98
N THR A 49 17.56 -0.17 -5.76
CA THR A 49 18.49 -0.59 -4.70
C THR A 49 17.95 -0.16 -3.34
N VAL A 50 17.90 -1.07 -2.37
CA VAL A 50 17.34 -0.82 -1.02
C VAL A 50 18.43 -0.97 0.03
N LEU A 51 18.55 0.02 0.91
CA LEU A 51 19.38 -0.04 2.11
C LEU A 51 18.49 -0.36 3.31
N ILE A 52 18.84 -1.42 4.04
CA ILE A 52 18.13 -1.87 5.24
C ILE A 52 19.05 -1.60 6.43
N ALA A 53 18.69 -0.59 7.23
CA ALA A 53 19.39 -0.24 8.45
C ALA A 53 18.67 -0.85 9.67
N LEU A 54 19.35 -1.71 10.43
CA LEU A 54 18.76 -2.41 11.58
C LEU A 54 19.31 -1.85 12.90
N ALA A 55 18.58 -0.92 13.51
CA ALA A 55 18.91 -0.39 14.83
C ALA A 55 18.43 -1.34 15.94
N VAL A 56 19.22 -2.35 16.25
CA VAL A 56 18.88 -3.34 17.31
C VAL A 56 19.60 -2.98 18.60
N ARG A 57 18.87 -2.39 19.57
CA ARG A 57 19.38 -2.13 20.92
C ARG A 57 18.95 -3.27 21.85
N ASN A 58 19.85 -4.21 22.13
CA ASN A 58 19.68 -5.27 23.15
C ASN A 58 18.52 -6.28 22.92
N GLU A 59 18.15 -6.57 21.67
CA GLU A 59 17.13 -7.57 21.32
C GLU A 59 17.76 -8.71 20.50
N GLY A 60 18.69 -9.45 21.12
CA GLY A 60 19.37 -10.57 20.48
C GLY A 60 18.45 -11.72 20.09
N HIS A 61 17.26 -11.82 20.70
CA HIS A 61 16.28 -12.87 20.42
C HIS A 61 15.38 -12.56 19.23
N ALA A 62 15.16 -11.28 18.89
CA ALA A 62 14.38 -10.88 17.72
C ALA A 62 15.22 -10.83 16.44
N LEU A 63 16.54 -10.63 16.56
CA LEU A 63 17.46 -10.52 15.42
C LEU A 63 17.45 -11.76 14.49
N PRO A 64 17.53 -13.01 14.98
CA PRO A 64 17.49 -14.19 14.10
C PRO A 64 16.18 -14.29 13.32
N TRP A 65 15.07 -13.91 13.97
CA TRP A 65 13.76 -13.91 13.32
C TRP A 65 13.69 -12.84 12.22
N VAL A 66 14.14 -11.61 12.50
CA VAL A 66 14.17 -10.51 11.51
C VAL A 66 15.06 -10.87 10.30
N LEU A 67 16.25 -11.42 10.54
CA LEU A 67 17.15 -11.85 9.48
C LEU A 67 16.55 -13.00 8.65
N GLY A 68 15.88 -13.97 9.29
CA GLY A 68 15.16 -15.03 8.59
C GLY A 68 14.03 -14.52 7.70
N GLN A 69 13.29 -13.50 8.14
CA GLN A 69 12.27 -12.85 7.30
C GLN A 69 12.89 -12.15 6.09
N LEU A 70 14.10 -11.62 6.24
CA LEU A 70 14.81 -10.94 5.17
C LEU A 70 15.40 -11.91 4.14
N GLU A 71 15.73 -13.13 4.57
CA GLU A 71 16.18 -14.20 3.70
C GLU A 71 15.05 -14.70 2.78
N ILE A 72 13.84 -14.89 3.32
CA ILE A 72 12.67 -15.34 2.52
C ILE A 72 12.06 -14.24 1.62
N LEU A 73 12.50 -12.99 1.76
CA LEU A 73 12.01 -11.87 0.95
C LEU A 73 12.25 -12.15 -0.54
N ASN A 74 11.17 -12.16 -1.35
CA ASN A 74 11.23 -12.31 -2.81
C ASN A 74 11.70 -11.02 -3.49
N TYR A 75 12.98 -10.69 -3.25
CA TYR A 75 13.66 -9.52 -3.78
C TYR A 75 15.10 -9.89 -4.14
N PRO A 76 15.67 -9.38 -5.24
CA PRO A 76 17.04 -9.69 -5.63
C PRO A 76 18.03 -9.27 -4.55
N LYS A 77 18.73 -10.25 -3.97
CA LYS A 77 19.67 -10.07 -2.85
C LYS A 77 20.84 -9.18 -3.24
N ASP A 78 21.27 -9.21 -4.50
CA ASP A 78 22.34 -8.36 -5.05
C ASP A 78 22.04 -6.85 -4.96
N ARG A 79 20.77 -6.48 -4.71
CA ARG A 79 20.31 -5.09 -4.59
C ARG A 79 19.87 -4.69 -3.19
N ILE A 80 20.12 -5.54 -2.20
CA ILE A 80 19.89 -5.24 -0.79
C ILE A 80 21.24 -4.97 -0.14
N SER A 81 21.38 -3.80 0.49
CA SER A 81 22.54 -3.46 1.32
C SER A 81 22.11 -3.37 2.79
N PHE A 82 23.04 -3.70 3.69
CA PHE A 82 22.80 -3.72 5.13
C PHE A 82 23.64 -2.67 5.85
N TRP A 83 23.07 -2.03 6.87
CA TRP A 83 23.77 -1.11 7.76
C TRP A 83 23.37 -1.29 9.24
#